data_AF-A0A3D5FWE7-F1
#
_entry.id   AF-A0A3D5FWE7-F1
#
_cell.length_a   1.000
_cell.length_b   1.000
_cell.length_c   1.000
_cell.angle_alpha   90.00
_cell.angle_beta   90.00
_cell.angle_gamma   90.00
#
_symmetry.space_group_name_H-M   'P 1'
#
loop_
_entity.id
_entity.type
_entity.pdbx_description
1 polymer ?
#
loop_
_entity_poly.entity_id
_entity_poly.type
_entity_poly.pdbx_seq_one_letter_code
_entity_poly.pdbx_strand_id
1 'polypeptide(L)' 'MTPQGTESEQIADVYTLDLQVFGDDRGRFSEMFRDAWFPQRPWKQTQVNRSHSVANTLRGLHYH' A
#
# COMPACT_ATOMS: atom_id res chain seq x y z
N MET A 1 3.60 17.44 2.67
CA MET A 1 2.24 17.11 3.15
C MET A 1 2.22 15.61 3.34
N THR A 2 1.93 15.11 4.54
CA THR A 2 1.89 13.67 4.80
C THR A 2 0.68 13.09 4.07
N PRO A 3 0.84 12.07 3.19
CA PRO A 3 -0.30 11.43 2.56
C PRO A 3 -1.26 10.89 3.63
N GLN A 4 -2.55 11.17 3.48
CA GLN A 4 -3.62 10.56 4.28
C GLN A 4 -4.37 9.60 3.36
N GLY A 5 -4.70 8.41 3.86
CA GLY A 5 -5.45 7.42 3.08
C GLY A 5 -6.86 7.95 2.76
N THR A 6 -7.31 7.74 1.52
CA THR A 6 -8.69 8.02 1.10
C THR A 6 -9.53 6.75 1.30
N GLU A 7 -10.63 6.84 2.02
CA GLU A 7 -11.54 5.71 2.20
C GLU A 7 -12.35 5.43 0.91
N SER A 8 -12.57 4.14 0.63
CA SER A 8 -13.38 3.66 -0.48
C SER A 8 -14.86 3.93 -0.24
N GLU A 9 -15.56 4.45 -1.26
CA GLU A 9 -17.01 4.62 -1.23
C GLU A 9 -17.79 3.30 -1.35
N GLN A 10 -17.14 2.21 -1.74
CA GLN A 10 -17.79 0.94 -2.09
C GLN A 10 -17.62 -0.15 -1.01
N ILE A 11 -16.54 -0.08 -0.23
CA ILE A 11 -16.21 -1.09 0.79
C ILE A 11 -15.69 -0.35 2.02
N ALA A 12 -16.43 -0.44 3.12
CA ALA A 12 -16.04 0.17 4.40
C ALA A 12 -14.65 -0.31 4.84
N ASP A 13 -13.90 0.58 5.49
CA ASP A 13 -12.56 0.32 6.04
C ASP A 13 -11.47 -0.02 4.99
N VAL A 14 -11.76 0.09 3.69
CA VAL A 14 -10.77 -0.03 2.61
C VAL A 14 -10.24 1.36 2.27
N TYR A 15 -8.92 1.52 2.33
CA TYR A 15 -8.26 2.79 2.06
C TYR A 15 -7.30 2.67 0.88
N THR A 16 -7.21 3.72 0.06
CA THR A 16 -6.21 3.89 -0.99
C THR A 16 -5.24 5.03 -0.64
N LEU A 17 -4.00 4.91 -1.11
CA LEU A 17 -2.97 5.93 -0.95
C LEU A 17 -2.31 6.21 -2.29
N ASP A 18 -2.26 7.48 -2.66
CA ASP A 18 -1.44 7.96 -3.77
C ASP A 18 0.00 8.17 -3.27
N LEU A 19 0.89 7.24 -3.60
CA LEU A 19 2.28 7.31 -3.17
C LEU A 19 3.07 8.33 -4.00
N GLN A 20 3.82 9.18 -3.32
CA GLN A 20 4.73 10.11 -3.97
C GLN A 20 5.99 9.39 -4.45
N VAL A 21 6.27 9.50 -5.75
CA VAL A 21 7.48 8.95 -6.37
C VAL A 21 8.47 10.08 -6.64
N PHE A 22 9.68 9.94 -6.12
CA PHE A 22 10.83 10.80 -6.40
C PHE A 22 11.73 10.08 -7.41
N GLY A 23 12.16 10.75 -8.48
CA GLY A 23 12.96 10.13 -9.53
C GLY A 23 14.12 11.01 -10.00
N ASP A 24 15.22 10.35 -10.37
CA ASP A 24 16.38 10.94 -11.02
C ASP A 24 17.08 9.90 -11.91
N ASP A 25 18.25 10.24 -12.46
CA ASP A 25 19.00 9.38 -13.39
C ASP A 25 19.41 8.01 -12.81
N ARG A 26 19.32 7.82 -11.48
CA ARG A 26 19.64 6.55 -10.80
C ARG A 26 18.42 5.63 -10.70
N GLY A 27 17.22 6.17 -10.91
CA GLY A 27 15.97 5.43 -10.78
C GLY A 27 14.91 6.20 -10.01
N ARG A 28 14.15 5.47 -9.18
CA ARG A 28 12.99 6.01 -8.44
C ARG A 28 12.99 5.54 -7.00
N PHE A 29 12.50 6.40 -6.12
CA PHE A 29 12.28 6.16 -4.71
C PHE A 29 10.85 6.51 -4.34
N SER A 30 10.22 5.69 -3.50
CA SER A 30 8.90 5.96 -2.93
C SER A 30 8.88 5.44 -1.51
N GLU A 31 8.32 6.23 -0.60
CA GLU A 31 7.99 5.74 0.73
C GLU A 31 6.73 4.89 0.61
N MET A 32 6.86 3.59 0.87
CA MET A 32 5.75 2.65 0.64
C MET A 32 4.79 2.56 1.83
N PHE A 33 5.23 2.95 3.03
CA PHE A 33 4.42 2.86 4.24
C PHE A 33 4.94 3.77 5.37
N ARG A 34 4.02 4.38 6.12
CA ARG A 34 4.24 4.97 7.45
C ARG A 34 3.04 4.70 8.34
N ASP A 35 3.26 4.26 9.57
CA ASP A 35 2.19 3.97 10.54
C ASP A 35 1.24 5.15 10.74
N ALA A 36 1.78 6.38 10.71
CA ALA A 36 1.03 7.62 10.88
C ALA A 36 0.00 7.89 9.78
N TRP A 37 0.06 7.18 8.64
CA TRP A 37 -0.93 7.30 7.57
C TRP A 37 -2.25 6.59 7.90
N PHE A 38 -2.22 5.64 8.85
CA PHE A 38 -3.38 4.85 9.26
C PHE A 38 -3.53 4.84 10.79
N PRO A 39 -3.80 5.99 11.42
CA PRO A 39 -3.92 6.10 12.88
C PRO A 39 -5.06 5.26 13.47
N GLN A 40 -6.03 4.85 12.66
CA GLN A 40 -7.17 4.01 13.06
C GLN A 40 -6.77 2.58 13.45
N ARG A 41 -5.54 2.12 13.15
CA ARG A 41 -5.09 0.75 13.45
C ARG A 41 -3.67 0.72 14.04
N PRO A 42 -3.43 -0.07 15.10
CA PRO A 42 -2.07 -0.31 15.58
C PRO A 42 -1.34 -1.34 14.69
N TRP A 43 -0.15 -0.98 14.18
CA TRP A 43 0.69 -1.84 13.32
C TRP A 43 1.76 -2.63 14.10
N LYS A 44 1.41 -3.13 15.29
CA LYS A 44 2.37 -3.77 16.22
C LYS A 44 2.78 -5.19 15.82
N GLN A 45 1.96 -5.86 15.00
CA GLN A 45 2.20 -7.21 14.52
C GLN A 45 2.00 -7.21 13.01
N THR A 46 3.11 -7.19 12.27
CA THR A 46 3.09 -7.04 10.82
C THR A 46 4.02 -8.07 10.19
N GLN A 47 3.51 -8.78 9.19
CA GLN A 47 4.29 -9.62 8.30
C GLN A 47 4.26 -9.01 6.90
N VAL A 48 5.41 -8.98 6.24
CA VAL A 48 5.55 -8.46 4.87
C VAL A 48 5.87 -9.62 3.94
N ASN A 49 5.06 -9.79 2.89
CA ASN A 49 5.25 -10.82 1.88
C ASN A 49 5.55 -10.17 0.51
N ARG A 50 6.33 -10.85 -0.34
CA ARG A 50 6.61 -10.42 -1.72
C ARG A 50 6.42 -11.59 -2.67
N SER A 51 5.61 -11.40 -3.70
CA SER A 51 5.49 -12.34 -4.83
C SER A 51 6.11 -11.73 -6.09
N HIS A 52 6.68 -12.57 -6.95
CA HIS A 52 7.03 -12.20 -8.33
C HIS A 52 6.08 -12.96 -9.25
N SER A 53 5.50 -12.27 -10.23
CA SER A 53 4.53 -12.86 -11.16
C SER A 53 4.88 -12.52 -12.60
N VAL A 54 4.59 -13.43 -13.53
CA VAL A 54 4.75 -13.22 -14.97
C VAL A 54 3.45 -12.73 -15.60
N ALA A 55 3.51 -12.22 -16.83
CA ALA A 55 2.31 -11.83 -17.59
C ALA A 55 1.25 -12.94 -17.59
N ASN A 56 -0.02 -12.57 -17.46
CA ASN A 56 -1.19 -13.45 -17.39
C ASN A 56 -1.29 -14.34 -16.13
N THR A 57 -0.50 -14.09 -15.09
CA THR A 57 -0.72 -14.74 -13.78
C THR A 57 -2.01 -14.21 -13.13
N LEU A 58 -2.95 -15.10 -12.79
CA LEU A 58 -4.15 -14.78 -12.00
C LEU A 58 -3.99 -15.33 -10.57
N ARG A 59 -4.27 -14.50 -9.55
CA ARG A 59 -4.23 -14.86 -8.12
C ARG A 59 -5.46 -14.31 -7.41
N GLY A 60 -6.11 -15.11 -6.57
CA GLY A 60 -7.26 -14.69 -5.76
C GLY A 60 -8.45 -15.65 -5.86
N LEU A 61 -9.59 -15.31 -5.26
CA LEU A 61 -9.81 -14.19 -4.32
C LEU A 61 -9.61 -14.69 -2.88
N HIS A 62 -8.52 -14.31 -2.23
CA HIS A 62 -8.16 -14.84 -0.91
C HIS A 62 -8.55 -13.87 0.21
N TYR A 63 -9.07 -14.42 1.31
CA TYR A 63 -9.31 -13.75 2.59
C TYR A 63 -8.61 -14.54 3.69
N HIS A 64 -8.21 -13.84 4.76
CA HIS A 64 -7.76 -14.38 6.05
C HIS A 64 -8.22 -13.39 7.13
#